data_AF-A0A1H9JJK3-F1
#
_entry.id   AF-A0A1H9JJK3-F1
#
_cell.length_a   1.000
_cell.length_b   1.000
_cell.length_c   1.000
_cell.angle_alpha   90.00
_cell.angle_beta   90.00
_cell.angle_gamma   90.00
#
_symmetry.space_group_name_H-M   'P 1'
#
loop_
_entity.id
_entity.type
_entity.pdbx_description
1 polymer ?
#
loop_
_entity_poly.entity_id
_entity_poly.type
_entity_poly.pdbx_seq_one_letter_code
_entity_poly.pdbx_strand_id
1 'polypeptide(L)'
;MRWPRGNAKWALGSFALALALPVVAQQAPESLLPPGFGDAPEAPPAAQPSRPTQAASTAPAPGSPSAPMVQPLNPATPPDLSLIANAAEEELTPEEIAAQKAKYDLPDTARRSLDRIGPLTPQTRGFEPDAFGGESGKYLAALMKETHAPIVSRWASILLRRALLTASDTPRDIDGADWAAERAWLLLRMGEADNARLMVQSVDPDRYSARLYAVAMQTYLATADPAGLCPLSAGALRFSKEPGWDMTRAMCAALSGDQGTASGALNQAQRKGVVRGVDYRLAEKIVGTGFNARRSVKIEWDGVDRLTAWRFGLATALNVEIPQELYGTAGQHVRAWEARAPALTALRRRPGVDIAARLGVLSNAALVGFYGQVRTDGDVPGDLADKIDALRTAYAGATVGDRLGGMRNWWGDEAKPDYVGLIATARAAAALPVAQAEAQDAANLVAAMLTAGYDRNAARWARAIGQLDGAGASQFWALLAVGAPSPVADINSSRVSGYVSDAGPEKGRMLIAALAGLSRLSGQDAVSLAQDNGVTLAANSRWARAIGAAAGRGEKATVALLAAVGMQGNDWSHLPAGHLYHVVAALHRVGLDPEARMIAAEAISRS
;
A
#
# COMPACT_ATOMS: atom_id res chain seq x y z
N MET A 1 -48.52 -22.17 -42.00
CA MET A 1 -48.44 -23.37 -41.13
C MET A 1 -48.19 -22.86 -39.71
N ARG A 2 -49.13 -22.51 -38.81
CA ARG A 2 -50.33 -23.15 -38.21
C ARG A 2 -50.05 -24.39 -37.33
N TRP A 3 -49.71 -24.12 -36.04
CA TRP A 3 -50.20 -24.66 -34.72
C TRP A 3 -50.32 -26.17 -34.44
N PRO A 4 -50.37 -26.65 -33.16
CA PRO A 4 -51.01 -26.09 -31.93
C PRO A 4 -50.13 -26.09 -30.65
N ARG A 5 -50.35 -25.30 -29.58
CA ARG A 5 -51.43 -25.19 -28.55
C ARG A 5 -51.57 -26.38 -27.57
N GLY A 6 -51.40 -26.10 -26.28
CA GLY A 6 -51.89 -26.90 -25.14
C GLY A 6 -51.81 -26.12 -23.82
N ASN A 7 -52.98 -25.73 -23.27
CA ASN A 7 -53.19 -25.06 -21.98
C ASN A 7 -53.77 -26.07 -20.95
N ALA A 8 -53.40 -25.98 -19.66
CA ALA A 8 -54.23 -26.33 -18.48
C ALA A 8 -53.51 -25.84 -17.20
N LYS A 9 -53.99 -24.82 -16.46
CA LYS A 9 -55.05 -24.75 -15.42
C LYS A 9 -54.67 -25.30 -14.02
N TRP A 10 -54.34 -24.37 -13.11
CA TRP A 10 -54.72 -24.18 -11.69
C TRP A 10 -55.14 -25.34 -10.75
N ALA A 11 -54.52 -25.40 -9.56
CA ALA A 11 -55.12 -25.54 -8.21
C ALA A 11 -54.00 -25.34 -7.14
N LEU A 12 -54.00 -24.33 -6.26
CA LEU A 12 -54.73 -24.13 -4.98
C LEU A 12 -54.37 -25.07 -3.81
N GLY A 13 -53.86 -24.46 -2.72
CA GLY A 13 -53.89 -24.94 -1.33
C GLY A 13 -52.57 -25.50 -0.79
N SER A 14 -52.09 -25.24 0.44
CA SER A 14 -52.58 -24.43 1.57
C SER A 14 -51.43 -24.26 2.58
N PHE A 15 -51.50 -23.15 3.32
CA PHE A 15 -50.81 -22.78 4.55
C PHE A 15 -50.58 -23.92 5.57
N ALA A 16 -49.42 -23.90 6.25
CA ALA A 16 -49.34 -24.21 7.69
C ALA A 16 -48.14 -23.50 8.33
N LEU A 17 -48.45 -22.55 9.22
CA LEU A 17 -47.57 -21.83 10.13
C LEU A 17 -47.52 -22.63 11.44
N ALA A 18 -46.36 -22.83 12.05
CA ALA A 18 -46.26 -23.21 13.47
C ALA A 18 -44.98 -22.67 14.11
N LEU A 19 -45.17 -21.73 15.03
CA LEU A 19 -44.21 -21.19 16.00
C LEU A 19 -43.95 -22.19 17.13
N ALA A 20 -42.71 -22.28 17.64
CA ALA A 20 -42.41 -22.40 19.07
C ALA A 20 -40.88 -22.37 19.37
N LEU A 21 -40.48 -21.43 20.23
CA LEU A 21 -39.37 -21.52 21.20
C LEU A 21 -40.03 -21.44 22.60
N PRO A 22 -39.35 -21.63 23.76
CA PRO A 22 -37.97 -22.06 24.08
C PRO A 22 -37.89 -23.18 25.17
N VAL A 23 -36.73 -23.81 25.43
CA VAL A 23 -36.31 -24.29 26.78
C VAL A 23 -34.78 -24.45 26.82
N VAL A 24 -34.18 -23.93 27.89
CA VAL A 24 -32.79 -24.17 28.32
C VAL A 24 -32.78 -25.37 29.26
N ALA A 25 -31.89 -26.35 29.03
CA ALA A 25 -31.42 -27.28 30.07
C ALA A 25 -29.98 -27.71 29.75
N GLN A 26 -29.07 -27.47 30.70
CA GLN A 26 -27.70 -27.96 30.71
C GLN A 26 -27.68 -29.45 31.05
N GLN A 27 -26.93 -30.26 30.30
CA GLN A 27 -26.28 -31.48 30.79
C GLN A 27 -25.12 -31.85 29.87
N ALA A 28 -23.97 -32.13 30.48
CA ALA A 28 -22.70 -32.48 29.84
C ALA A 28 -22.77 -33.85 29.12
N PRO A 29 -21.95 -34.10 28.10
CA PRO A 29 -21.97 -35.34 27.33
C PRO A 29 -21.30 -36.49 28.11
N GLU A 30 -22.03 -37.57 28.35
CA GLU A 30 -21.45 -38.86 28.76
C GLU A 30 -20.68 -39.50 27.59
N SER A 31 -19.53 -40.05 27.93
CA SER A 31 -18.54 -40.65 27.02
C SER A 31 -19.02 -41.99 26.47
N LEU A 32 -19.07 -42.11 25.14
CA LEU A 32 -19.33 -43.34 24.39
C LEU A 32 -18.04 -44.11 24.05
N LEU A 33 -17.20 -44.42 25.05
CA LEU A 33 -16.04 -45.27 24.83
C LEU A 33 -16.03 -46.50 25.78
N PRO A 34 -15.88 -47.73 25.24
CA PRO A 34 -15.84 -48.96 26.01
C PRO A 34 -14.59 -49.05 26.92
N PRO A 35 -14.67 -49.82 28.02
CA PRO A 35 -13.64 -49.85 29.06
C PRO A 35 -12.31 -50.42 28.53
N GLY A 36 -11.21 -49.70 28.74
CA GLY A 36 -9.86 -50.16 28.39
C GLY A 36 -8.83 -49.09 27.97
N PHE A 37 -9.19 -47.82 27.87
CA PHE A 37 -8.23 -46.74 27.57
C PHE A 37 -8.25 -45.66 28.66
N GLY A 38 -7.56 -45.94 29.75
CA GLY A 38 -7.31 -44.97 30.81
C GLY A 38 -6.45 -45.59 31.90
N ASP A 39 -5.13 -45.45 31.78
CA ASP A 39 -4.20 -45.46 32.91
C ASP A 39 -2.98 -44.60 32.54
N ALA A 40 -2.77 -43.51 33.29
CA ALA A 40 -1.51 -42.80 33.39
C ALA A 40 -1.04 -42.91 34.85
N PRO A 41 0.27 -43.08 35.11
CA PRO A 41 0.78 -43.51 36.41
C PRO A 41 0.70 -42.44 37.52
N GLU A 42 0.79 -42.95 38.74
CA GLU A 42 0.48 -42.38 40.05
C GLU A 42 1.37 -41.21 40.51
N ALA A 43 0.76 -40.22 41.18
CA ALA A 43 1.43 -39.05 41.77
C ALA A 43 1.66 -39.22 43.30
N PRO A 44 2.80 -38.78 43.86
CA PRO A 44 3.02 -38.74 45.32
C PRO A 44 2.31 -37.54 46.01
N PRO A 45 2.13 -37.58 47.35
CA PRO A 45 1.11 -36.81 48.05
C PRO A 45 1.47 -35.35 48.37
N ALA A 46 0.42 -34.55 48.55
CA ALA A 46 0.43 -33.10 48.77
C ALA A 46 0.92 -32.67 50.17
N ALA A 47 1.68 -31.56 50.21
CA ALA A 47 1.96 -30.76 51.41
C ALA A 47 1.39 -29.34 51.24
N GLN A 48 0.90 -28.77 52.35
CA GLN A 48 0.10 -27.54 52.46
C GLN A 48 0.82 -26.24 52.02
N PRO A 49 0.08 -25.19 51.62
CA PRO A 49 0.67 -23.93 51.18
C PRO A 49 1.10 -23.04 52.36
N SER A 50 2.37 -22.60 52.34
CA SER A 50 2.86 -21.46 53.10
C SER A 50 3.06 -20.24 52.17
N ARG A 51 2.76 -19.07 52.75
CA ARG A 51 2.63 -17.73 52.15
C ARG A 51 3.95 -17.26 51.49
N PRO A 52 3.93 -16.54 50.33
CA PRO A 52 5.17 -16.10 49.68
C PRO A 52 5.65 -14.73 50.17
N THR A 53 6.95 -14.64 50.45
CA THR A 53 7.74 -13.39 50.54
C THR A 53 8.72 -13.35 49.35
N GLN A 54 8.91 -12.14 48.82
CA GLN A 54 9.64 -11.69 47.63
C GLN A 54 11.01 -12.34 47.33
N ALA A 55 11.33 -12.51 46.03
CA ALA A 55 12.57 -11.96 45.43
C ALA A 55 12.59 -12.02 43.89
N ALA A 56 13.13 -10.94 43.32
CA ALA A 56 13.86 -10.77 42.05
C ALA A 56 13.15 -10.97 40.69
N SER A 57 12.98 -9.83 40.01
CA SER A 57 12.56 -9.62 38.64
C SER A 57 13.65 -9.92 37.60
N THR A 58 13.34 -10.80 36.63
CA THR A 58 14.03 -10.90 35.33
C THR A 58 13.18 -10.25 34.23
N ALA A 59 13.85 -9.58 33.30
CA ALA A 59 13.30 -8.67 32.30
C ALA A 59 12.44 -9.35 31.20
N PRO A 60 11.43 -8.67 30.62
CA PRO A 60 10.67 -9.18 29.47
C PRO A 60 11.30 -8.81 28.12
N ALA A 61 11.10 -9.71 27.15
CA ALA A 61 11.45 -9.59 25.74
C ALA A 61 10.62 -8.50 25.01
N PRO A 62 11.10 -7.96 23.86
CA PRO A 62 10.49 -6.80 23.22
C PRO A 62 9.15 -7.13 22.54
N GLY A 63 8.11 -6.35 22.91
CA GLY A 63 6.77 -6.42 22.36
C GLY A 63 6.60 -5.74 21.00
N SER A 64 5.71 -6.30 20.19
CA SER A 64 5.19 -5.71 18.95
C SER A 64 4.43 -4.40 19.23
N PRO A 65 4.46 -3.41 18.33
CA PRO A 65 3.73 -2.15 18.54
C PRO A 65 2.21 -2.37 18.43
N SER A 66 1.51 -2.03 19.50
CA SER A 66 0.06 -1.96 19.58
C SER A 66 -0.45 -0.79 18.74
N ALA A 67 -1.29 -1.07 17.74
CA ALA A 67 -2.13 -0.06 17.11
C ALA A 67 -3.22 0.39 18.11
N PRO A 68 -3.69 1.65 18.06
CA PRO A 68 -4.80 2.09 18.90
C PRO A 68 -6.07 1.37 18.47
N MET A 69 -6.53 0.41 19.29
CA MET A 69 -7.82 -0.23 19.14
C MET A 69 -8.88 0.66 19.77
N VAL A 70 -9.91 1.01 19.01
CA VAL A 70 -11.17 1.53 19.56
C VAL A 70 -11.77 0.42 20.41
N GLN A 71 -12.04 0.68 21.69
CA GLN A 71 -12.71 -0.30 22.54
C GLN A 71 -14.12 -0.60 21.99
N PRO A 72 -14.52 -1.87 21.85
CA PRO A 72 -15.90 -2.21 21.57
C PRO A 72 -16.77 -1.84 22.78
N LEU A 73 -17.83 -1.07 22.55
CA LEU A 73 -18.86 -0.79 23.54
C LEU A 73 -19.47 -2.11 24.01
N ASN A 74 -19.43 -2.35 25.32
CA ASN A 74 -20.06 -3.49 25.97
C ASN A 74 -21.59 -3.32 25.94
N PRO A 75 -22.37 -4.19 25.27
CA PRO A 75 -23.82 -4.01 25.12
C PRO A 75 -24.64 -4.41 26.35
N ALA A 76 -24.01 -4.73 27.49
CA ALA A 76 -24.69 -5.26 28.68
C ALA A 76 -25.15 -4.20 29.70
N THR A 77 -25.15 -2.91 29.36
CA THR A 77 -25.68 -1.87 30.26
C THR A 77 -26.56 -0.91 29.46
N PRO A 78 -27.89 -0.94 29.60
CA PRO A 78 -28.73 0.07 28.99
C PRO A 78 -28.33 1.43 29.59
N PRO A 79 -28.14 2.48 28.77
CA PRO A 79 -27.87 3.81 29.29
C PRO A 79 -29.07 4.26 30.13
N ASP A 80 -28.79 4.78 31.31
CA ASP A 80 -29.81 5.36 32.17
C ASP A 80 -30.33 6.67 31.54
N LEU A 81 -31.46 6.57 30.83
CA LEU A 81 -32.11 7.68 30.15
C LEU A 81 -32.76 8.68 31.13
N SER A 82 -32.77 8.40 32.44
CA SER A 82 -33.30 9.32 33.45
C SER A 82 -32.40 10.53 33.71
N LEU A 83 -31.14 10.48 33.27
CA LEU A 83 -30.19 11.60 33.33
C LEU A 83 -30.34 12.64 32.19
N ILE A 84 -31.23 12.38 31.22
CA ILE A 84 -31.46 13.27 30.07
C ILE A 84 -32.60 14.28 30.35
N ALA A 85 -33.23 14.19 31.54
CA ALA A 85 -34.23 15.15 31.97
C ALA A 85 -33.61 16.18 32.92
N ASN A 86 -33.37 17.39 32.38
CA ASN A 86 -32.89 18.61 33.04
C ASN A 86 -31.37 18.79 33.14
N ALA A 87 -30.71 18.99 31.99
CA ALA A 87 -29.61 19.94 31.93
C ALA A 87 -30.11 21.18 31.18
N ALA A 88 -30.50 22.21 31.92
CA ALA A 88 -30.43 23.54 31.36
C ALA A 88 -28.94 23.80 31.12
N GLU A 89 -28.53 23.87 29.86
CA GLU A 89 -27.18 24.29 29.50
C GLU A 89 -27.04 25.74 29.97
N GLU A 90 -26.45 25.94 31.16
CA GLU A 90 -25.88 27.24 31.49
C GLU A 90 -24.84 27.55 30.42
N GLU A 91 -25.05 28.65 29.68
CA GLU A 91 -24.08 29.16 28.71
C GLU A 91 -22.75 29.39 29.44
N LEU A 92 -21.82 28.45 29.30
CA LEU A 92 -20.47 28.57 29.84
C LEU A 92 -19.86 29.87 29.32
N THR A 93 -19.26 30.62 30.24
CA THR A 93 -18.53 31.83 29.86
C THR A 93 -17.39 31.49 28.90
N PRO A 94 -16.93 32.41 28.04
CA PRO A 94 -15.81 32.18 27.14
C PRO A 94 -14.53 31.70 27.87
N GLU A 95 -14.35 32.12 29.12
CA GLU A 95 -13.24 31.72 30.00
C GLU A 95 -13.39 30.27 30.49
N GLU A 96 -14.59 29.83 30.83
CA GLU A 96 -14.87 28.44 31.21
C GLU A 96 -14.76 27.49 30.01
N ILE A 97 -15.20 27.94 28.82
CA ILE A 97 -14.98 27.20 27.57
C ILE A 97 -13.48 27.09 27.26
N ALA A 98 -12.71 28.16 27.46
CA ALA A 98 -11.26 28.15 27.28
C ALA A 98 -10.56 27.25 28.32
N ALA A 99 -10.99 27.27 29.58
CA ALA A 99 -10.45 26.44 30.65
C ALA A 99 -10.78 24.95 30.45
N GLN A 100 -12.00 24.63 30.01
CA GLN A 100 -12.35 23.26 29.62
C GLN A 100 -11.54 22.82 28.40
N LYS A 101 -11.42 23.66 27.36
CA LYS A 101 -10.56 23.34 26.20
C LYS A 101 -9.12 23.09 26.61
N ALA A 102 -8.54 23.91 27.48
CA ALA A 102 -7.19 23.74 28.01
C ALA A 102 -7.03 22.44 28.82
N LYS A 103 -8.10 21.97 29.48
CA LYS A 103 -8.11 20.69 30.22
C LYS A 103 -8.11 19.46 29.28
N TYR A 104 -8.64 19.61 28.07
CA TYR A 104 -8.66 18.56 27.03
C TYR A 104 -7.55 18.73 25.98
N ASP A 105 -6.79 19.82 26.04
CA ASP A 105 -5.65 20.07 25.15
C ASP A 105 -4.46 19.22 25.58
N LEU A 106 -3.72 18.69 24.61
CA LEU A 106 -2.53 17.89 24.89
C LEU A 106 -1.47 18.81 25.52
N PRO A 107 -0.81 18.40 26.62
CA PRO A 107 0.34 19.15 27.11
C PRO A 107 1.37 19.31 25.98
N ASP A 108 2.14 20.40 25.97
CA ASP A 108 3.05 20.70 24.85
C ASP A 108 4.03 19.55 24.54
N THR A 109 4.37 18.72 25.52
CA THR A 109 5.20 17.53 25.37
C THR A 109 4.50 16.35 24.68
N ALA A 110 3.17 16.34 24.63
CA ALA A 110 2.36 15.34 23.93
C ALA A 110 1.88 15.81 22.54
N ARG A 111 2.18 17.07 22.17
CA ARG A 111 1.92 17.60 20.83
C ARG A 111 2.94 17.08 19.83
N ARG A 112 2.53 16.98 18.56
CA ARG A 112 3.42 16.55 17.48
C ARG A 112 4.31 17.73 17.07
N SER A 113 5.62 17.49 17.06
CA SER A 113 6.59 18.52 16.67
C SER A 113 6.51 18.84 15.19
N LEU A 114 6.60 20.13 14.85
CA LEU A 114 6.82 20.58 13.46
C LEU A 114 8.31 20.60 13.08
N ASP A 115 9.23 20.43 14.01
CA ASP A 115 10.67 20.41 13.72
C ASP A 115 11.11 19.02 13.25
N ARG A 116 10.35 17.98 13.57
CA ARG A 116 10.60 16.60 13.14
C ARG A 116 9.29 15.89 12.83
N ILE A 117 9.09 15.55 11.56
CA ILE A 117 7.80 15.09 11.06
C ILE A 117 7.94 13.76 10.31
N GLY A 118 7.08 12.81 10.66
CA GLY A 118 6.90 11.55 9.95
C GLY A 118 6.73 10.37 10.91
N PRO A 119 6.04 9.29 10.49
CA PRO A 119 5.74 8.16 11.36
C PRO A 119 6.89 7.15 11.51
N LEU A 120 7.91 7.14 10.63
CA LEU A 120 8.98 6.14 10.66
C LEU A 120 10.27 6.68 11.28
N THR A 121 10.70 6.14 12.41
CA THR A 121 12.03 6.39 12.98
C THR A 121 13.05 5.36 12.48
N PRO A 122 14.37 5.56 12.67
CA PRO A 122 15.37 4.53 12.38
C PRO A 122 15.05 3.16 13.01
N GLN A 123 14.52 3.15 14.24
CA GLN A 123 14.13 1.94 14.96
C GLN A 123 12.97 1.21 14.28
N THR A 124 12.06 1.94 13.64
CA THR A 124 10.98 1.39 12.81
C THR A 124 11.34 1.35 11.32
N ARG A 125 12.64 1.28 10.99
CA ARG A 125 13.18 1.19 9.62
C ARG A 125 12.96 2.44 8.75
N GLY A 126 12.82 3.61 9.33
CA GLY A 126 13.02 4.90 8.65
C GLY A 126 14.50 5.19 8.41
N PHE A 127 14.81 6.32 7.77
CA PHE A 127 16.17 6.85 7.73
C PHE A 127 16.48 7.67 8.99
N GLU A 128 17.74 8.09 9.12
CA GLU A 128 18.13 9.10 10.12
C GLU A 128 17.38 10.43 9.90
N PRO A 129 17.14 11.22 10.96
CA PRO A 129 16.35 12.46 10.85
C PRO A 129 16.91 13.47 9.84
N ASP A 130 18.23 13.51 9.67
CA ASP A 130 18.95 14.40 8.76
C ASP A 130 19.11 13.83 7.34
N ALA A 131 18.41 12.74 6.98
CA ALA A 131 18.64 12.03 5.72
C ALA A 131 18.35 12.82 4.43
N PHE A 132 17.61 13.94 4.51
CA PHE A 132 17.44 14.89 3.40
C PHE A 132 18.59 15.89 3.28
N GLY A 133 19.50 15.92 4.26
CA GLY A 133 20.69 16.75 4.26
C GLY A 133 20.42 18.23 4.48
N GLY A 134 21.33 19.05 3.96
CA GLY A 134 21.31 20.51 4.13
C GLY A 134 20.57 21.27 3.03
N GLU A 135 19.84 20.57 2.16
CA GLU A 135 19.13 21.15 1.02
C GLU A 135 17.98 22.06 1.45
N SER A 136 17.64 23.03 0.59
CA SER A 136 16.51 23.93 0.86
C SER A 136 15.19 23.16 0.80
N GLY A 137 14.33 23.35 1.81
CA GLY A 137 13.02 22.72 1.88
C GLY A 137 12.11 23.09 0.71
N LYS A 138 12.22 24.32 0.19
CA LYS A 138 11.50 24.75 -1.03
C LYS A 138 11.97 23.99 -2.27
N TYR A 139 13.26 23.67 -2.36
CA TYR A 139 13.80 22.86 -3.45
C TYR A 139 13.27 21.42 -3.38
N LEU A 140 13.33 20.79 -2.20
CA LEU A 140 12.79 19.45 -1.99
C LEU A 140 11.28 19.38 -2.24
N ALA A 141 10.52 20.36 -1.75
CA ALA A 141 9.10 20.51 -2.00
C ALA A 141 8.78 20.68 -3.49
N ALA A 142 9.55 21.48 -4.22
CA ALA A 142 9.40 21.63 -5.66
C ALA A 142 9.66 20.31 -6.39
N LEU A 143 10.71 19.56 -6.02
CA LEU A 143 10.94 18.23 -6.58
C LEU A 143 9.74 17.31 -6.31
N MET A 144 9.22 17.27 -5.08
CA MET A 144 8.06 16.44 -4.74
C MET A 144 6.84 16.83 -5.57
N LYS A 145 6.54 18.12 -5.68
CA LYS A 145 5.41 18.66 -6.44
C LYS A 145 5.49 18.30 -7.92
N GLU A 146 6.67 18.46 -8.53
CA GLU A 146 6.91 18.22 -9.96
C GLU A 146 7.23 16.75 -10.30
N THR A 147 7.42 15.88 -9.31
CA THR A 147 7.58 14.43 -9.54
C THR A 147 6.23 13.81 -9.85
N HIS A 148 6.03 13.36 -11.08
CA HIS A 148 4.84 12.67 -11.56
C HIS A 148 4.97 11.15 -11.36
N ALA A 149 3.97 10.54 -10.74
CA ALA A 149 3.83 9.09 -10.68
C ALA A 149 3.02 8.58 -11.90
N PRO A 150 3.24 7.34 -12.38
CA PRO A 150 4.00 6.27 -11.73
C PRO A 150 5.52 6.43 -11.85
N ILE A 151 6.22 5.79 -10.90
CA ILE A 151 7.67 5.54 -10.97
C ILE A 151 7.84 4.15 -11.58
N VAL A 152 8.67 4.02 -12.62
CA VAL A 152 8.77 2.80 -13.43
C VAL A 152 9.20 1.58 -12.61
N SER A 153 10.07 1.81 -11.61
CA SER A 153 10.52 0.77 -10.68
C SER A 153 9.65 0.70 -9.44
N ARG A 154 9.18 -0.52 -9.16
CA ARG A 154 8.52 -0.89 -7.92
C ARG A 154 9.41 -0.65 -6.70
N TRP A 155 10.68 -1.02 -6.79
CA TRP A 155 11.64 -0.84 -5.70
C TRP A 155 11.99 0.62 -5.44
N ALA A 156 12.10 1.44 -6.50
CA ALA A 156 12.23 2.89 -6.35
C ALA A 156 11.00 3.51 -5.65
N SER A 157 9.78 3.06 -6.01
CA SER A 157 8.55 3.49 -5.33
C SER A 157 8.54 3.12 -3.84
N ILE A 158 8.93 1.89 -3.49
CA ILE A 158 9.03 1.43 -2.09
C ILE A 158 10.07 2.22 -1.31
N LEU A 159 11.24 2.47 -1.90
CA LEU A 159 12.31 3.28 -1.31
C LEU A 159 11.84 4.72 -1.09
N LEU A 160 11.18 5.32 -2.08
CA LEU A 160 10.63 6.66 -1.99
C LEU A 160 9.57 6.76 -0.88
N ARG A 161 8.66 5.78 -0.77
CA ARG A 161 7.71 5.72 0.35
C ARG A 161 8.43 5.76 1.70
N ARG A 162 9.49 4.96 1.88
CA ARG A 162 10.29 4.96 3.11
C ARG A 162 10.91 6.33 3.38
N ALA A 163 11.47 6.99 2.37
CA ALA A 163 12.03 8.33 2.48
C ALA A 163 10.94 9.36 2.86
N LEU A 164 9.78 9.30 2.21
CA LEU A 164 8.65 10.21 2.45
C LEU A 164 7.95 9.97 3.79
N LEU A 165 8.08 8.80 4.41
CA LEU A 165 7.50 8.52 5.74
C LEU A 165 8.49 8.65 6.90
N THR A 166 9.78 8.84 6.63
CA THR A 166 10.79 9.00 7.69
C THR A 166 10.50 10.22 8.55
N ALA A 167 10.66 10.10 9.87
CA ALA A 167 10.64 11.20 10.82
C ALA A 167 11.87 12.09 10.59
N SER A 168 11.80 12.97 9.60
CA SER A 168 12.92 13.83 9.21
C SER A 168 12.82 15.15 9.94
N ASP A 169 13.97 15.75 10.20
CA ASP A 169 14.02 17.15 10.59
C ASP A 169 13.44 18.00 9.45
N THR A 170 12.68 19.04 9.82
CA THR A 170 12.10 19.97 8.85
C THR A 170 13.22 20.75 8.18
N PRO A 171 13.36 20.67 6.84
CA PRO A 171 14.41 21.39 6.15
C PRO A 171 14.29 22.91 6.33
N ARG A 172 15.39 23.63 6.12
CA ARG A 172 15.36 25.10 6.16
C ARG A 172 14.48 25.67 5.04
N ASP A 173 14.01 26.89 5.23
CA ASP A 173 13.18 27.65 4.27
C ASP A 173 11.78 27.07 3.96
N ILE A 174 11.29 26.08 4.71
CA ILE A 174 9.90 25.59 4.59
C ILE A 174 9.26 25.44 5.96
N ASP A 175 7.95 25.68 6.04
CA ASP A 175 7.16 25.40 7.24
C ASP A 175 6.95 23.89 7.40
N GLY A 176 6.91 23.39 8.64
CA GLY A 176 6.73 21.97 8.92
C GLY A 176 5.42 21.40 8.37
N ALA A 177 4.31 22.13 8.44
CA ALA A 177 3.03 21.65 7.91
C ALA A 177 3.05 21.58 6.37
N ASP A 178 3.71 22.53 5.70
CA ASP A 178 3.90 22.50 4.24
C ASP A 178 4.85 21.37 3.83
N TRP A 179 5.89 21.09 4.62
CA TRP A 179 6.77 19.95 4.42
C TRP A 179 6.02 18.62 4.52
N ALA A 180 5.17 18.46 5.53
CA ALA A 180 4.28 17.31 5.68
C ALA A 180 3.32 17.19 4.48
N ALA A 181 2.77 18.32 4.02
CA ALA A 181 1.81 18.37 2.93
C ALA A 181 2.40 17.88 1.60
N GLU A 182 3.61 18.32 1.23
CA GLU A 182 4.20 17.89 -0.04
C GLU A 182 4.61 16.41 -0.04
N ARG A 183 5.04 15.89 1.12
CA ARG A 183 5.32 14.45 1.28
C ARG A 183 4.04 13.63 1.17
N ALA A 184 2.98 14.03 1.88
CA ALA A 184 1.67 13.39 1.79
C ALA A 184 1.09 13.47 0.37
N TRP A 185 1.28 14.59 -0.33
CA TRP A 185 0.81 14.77 -1.70
C TRP A 185 1.52 13.87 -2.71
N LEU A 186 2.83 13.66 -2.57
CA LEU A 186 3.55 12.70 -3.41
C LEU A 186 3.16 11.25 -3.09
N LEU A 187 3.07 10.87 -1.81
CA LEU A 187 2.56 9.56 -1.38
C LEU A 187 1.18 9.27 -2.02
N LEU A 188 0.26 10.23 -1.95
CA LEU A 188 -1.08 10.09 -2.49
C LEU A 188 -1.08 9.78 -4.00
N ARG A 189 -0.25 10.50 -4.77
CA ARG A 189 -0.08 10.30 -6.22
C ARG A 189 0.64 9.01 -6.59
N MET A 190 1.41 8.43 -5.66
CA MET A 190 1.99 7.08 -5.81
C MET A 190 0.98 5.96 -5.54
N GLY A 191 -0.24 6.27 -5.09
CA GLY A 191 -1.24 5.28 -4.70
C GLY A 191 -1.25 4.95 -3.21
N GLU A 192 -0.45 5.67 -2.40
CA GLU A 192 -0.23 5.39 -0.97
C GLU A 192 -1.23 6.11 -0.06
N ALA A 193 -2.53 5.94 -0.30
CA ALA A 193 -3.56 6.69 0.44
C ALA A 193 -3.45 6.55 1.97
N ASP A 194 -3.28 5.32 2.47
CA ASP A 194 -3.12 5.04 3.91
C ASP A 194 -1.88 5.72 4.50
N ASN A 195 -0.75 5.69 3.78
CA ASN A 195 0.51 6.29 4.25
C ASN A 195 0.49 7.82 4.13
N ALA A 196 -0.17 8.37 3.10
CA ALA A 196 -0.43 9.80 3.02
C ALA A 196 -1.28 10.26 4.22
N ARG A 197 -2.26 9.45 4.64
CA ARG A 197 -3.06 9.73 5.85
C ARG A 197 -2.20 9.72 7.10
N LEU A 198 -1.31 8.74 7.26
CA LEU A 198 -0.36 8.73 8.38
C LEU A 198 0.53 9.98 8.42
N MET A 199 0.99 10.46 7.25
CA MET A 199 1.77 11.69 7.17
C MET A 199 0.94 12.93 7.55
N VAL A 200 -0.28 13.07 7.02
CA VAL A 200 -1.19 14.17 7.40
C VAL A 200 -1.45 14.16 8.90
N GLN A 201 -1.69 12.98 9.48
CA GLN A 201 -1.92 12.79 10.92
C GLN A 201 -0.64 12.91 11.76
N SER A 202 0.52 13.10 11.15
CA SER A 202 1.78 13.41 11.86
C SER A 202 1.88 14.88 12.27
N VAL A 203 0.91 15.70 11.87
CA VAL A 203 0.76 17.10 12.30
C VAL A 203 -0.57 17.23 13.05
N ASP A 204 -0.62 18.08 14.08
CA ASP A 204 -1.85 18.36 14.81
C ASP A 204 -2.79 19.29 14.00
N PRO A 205 -4.11 19.03 13.94
CA PRO A 205 -5.05 19.76 13.08
C PRO A 205 -5.10 21.28 13.23
N ASP A 206 -4.78 21.80 14.41
CA ASP A 206 -4.70 23.23 14.73
C ASP A 206 -3.43 23.89 14.19
N ARG A 207 -2.43 23.09 13.81
CA ARG A 207 -1.16 23.51 13.19
C ARG A 207 -1.14 23.32 11.67
N TYR A 208 -2.27 22.99 11.05
CA TYR A 208 -2.34 22.79 9.61
C TYR A 208 -2.20 24.12 8.86
N SER A 209 -1.33 24.14 7.85
CA SER A 209 -1.32 25.19 6.84
C SER A 209 -2.50 25.03 5.87
N ALA A 210 -2.79 26.08 5.09
CA ALA A 210 -3.79 26.00 4.02
C ALA A 210 -3.46 24.88 2.99
N ARG A 211 -2.17 24.66 2.74
CA ARG A 211 -1.70 23.58 1.85
C ARG A 211 -1.95 22.21 2.47
N LEU A 212 -1.68 22.04 3.77
CA LEU A 212 -1.94 20.77 4.44
C LEU A 212 -3.45 20.45 4.50
N TYR A 213 -4.33 21.43 4.73
CA TYR A 213 -5.78 21.21 4.58
C TYR A 213 -6.17 20.76 3.17
N ALA A 214 -5.60 21.37 2.13
CA ALA A 214 -5.91 20.97 0.75
C ALA A 214 -5.50 19.51 0.50
N VAL A 215 -4.32 19.09 0.95
CA VAL A 215 -3.84 17.71 0.80
C VAL A 215 -4.65 16.75 1.68
N ALA A 216 -4.94 17.12 2.92
CA ALA A 216 -5.73 16.31 3.85
C ALA A 216 -7.09 15.93 3.24
N MET A 217 -7.80 16.87 2.61
CA MET A 217 -9.08 16.57 1.95
C MET A 217 -8.91 15.43 0.93
N GLN A 218 -7.93 15.56 0.05
CA GLN A 218 -7.67 14.56 -1.00
C GLN A 218 -7.28 13.20 -0.40
N THR A 219 -6.47 13.21 0.67
CA THR A 219 -6.02 12.01 1.36
C THR A 219 -7.16 11.24 2.01
N TYR A 220 -8.03 11.90 2.78
CA TYR A 220 -9.17 11.25 3.42
C TYR A 220 -10.17 10.68 2.40
N LEU A 221 -10.41 11.42 1.31
CA LEU A 221 -11.23 10.96 0.19
C LEU A 221 -10.60 9.76 -0.53
N ALA A 222 -9.28 9.75 -0.75
CA ALA A 222 -8.60 8.60 -1.33
C ALA A 222 -8.64 7.35 -0.44
N THR A 223 -8.75 7.50 0.89
CA THR A 223 -9.01 6.37 1.80
C THR A 223 -10.50 5.99 1.90
N ALA A 224 -11.37 6.61 1.09
CA ALA A 224 -12.83 6.47 1.16
C ALA A 224 -13.40 6.72 2.57
N ASP A 225 -12.82 7.69 3.29
CA ASP A 225 -13.23 8.06 4.66
C ASP A 225 -13.63 9.55 4.72
N PRO A 226 -14.85 9.89 4.26
CA PRO A 226 -15.35 11.26 4.36
C PRO A 226 -15.60 11.72 5.80
N ALA A 227 -15.80 10.81 6.75
CA ALA A 227 -16.00 11.15 8.16
C ALA A 227 -14.73 11.71 8.80
N GLY A 228 -13.56 11.24 8.35
CA GLY A 228 -12.27 11.77 8.76
C GLY A 228 -12.02 13.24 8.43
N LEU A 229 -12.84 13.86 7.58
CA LEU A 229 -12.82 15.31 7.32
C LEU A 229 -13.42 16.14 8.47
N CYS A 230 -14.26 15.56 9.32
CA CYS A 230 -15.05 16.31 10.30
C CYS A 230 -14.23 16.99 11.40
N PRO A 231 -13.20 16.36 11.97
CA PRO A 231 -12.29 17.05 12.90
C PRO A 231 -11.53 18.22 12.25
N LEU A 232 -11.38 18.22 10.92
CA LEU A 232 -10.63 19.24 10.19
C LEU A 232 -11.51 20.39 9.68
N SER A 233 -12.83 20.17 9.57
CA SER A 233 -13.79 21.06 8.91
C SER A 233 -13.73 22.50 9.44
N ALA A 234 -13.78 22.69 10.75
CA ALA A 234 -13.82 24.02 11.36
C ALA A 234 -12.57 24.86 11.05
N GLY A 235 -11.38 24.23 11.09
CA GLY A 235 -10.12 24.88 10.72
C GLY A 235 -10.02 25.11 9.21
N ALA A 236 -10.35 24.09 8.42
CA ALA A 236 -10.30 24.17 6.96
C ALA A 236 -11.20 25.28 6.39
N LEU A 237 -12.41 25.47 6.92
CA LEU A 237 -13.33 26.53 6.50
C LEU A 237 -12.83 27.96 6.78
N ARG A 238 -11.80 28.12 7.63
CA ARG A 238 -11.16 29.42 7.89
C ARG A 238 -10.02 29.70 6.92
N PHE A 239 -9.29 28.67 6.48
CA PHE A 239 -8.02 28.81 5.76
C PHE A 239 -8.06 28.31 4.31
N SER A 240 -9.03 27.47 3.96
CA SER A 240 -9.17 26.87 2.62
C SER A 240 -10.41 27.36 1.90
N LYS A 241 -10.29 27.49 0.58
CA LYS A 241 -11.38 27.88 -0.33
C LYS A 241 -11.88 26.72 -1.20
N GLU A 242 -11.42 25.51 -0.92
CA GLU A 242 -11.86 24.32 -1.68
C GLU A 242 -13.36 24.07 -1.47
N PRO A 243 -14.17 23.99 -2.54
CA PRO A 243 -15.63 23.79 -2.44
C PRO A 243 -16.04 22.56 -1.62
N GLY A 244 -15.20 21.53 -1.58
CA GLY A 244 -15.43 20.33 -0.78
C GLY A 244 -15.54 20.61 0.72
N TRP A 245 -14.82 21.62 1.25
CA TRP A 245 -14.91 21.99 2.65
C TRP A 245 -16.27 22.61 3.00
N ASP A 246 -16.90 23.36 2.09
CA ASP A 246 -18.25 23.88 2.33
C ASP A 246 -19.28 22.76 2.48
N MET A 247 -19.12 21.65 1.76
CA MET A 247 -19.99 20.48 1.88
C MET A 247 -19.81 19.73 3.21
N THR A 248 -18.67 19.87 3.89
CA THR A 248 -18.47 19.24 5.20
C THR A 248 -19.41 19.80 6.26
N ARG A 249 -19.90 21.05 6.12
CA ARG A 249 -20.93 21.61 7.02
C ARG A 249 -22.20 20.75 7.05
N ALA A 250 -22.57 20.19 5.89
CA ALA A 250 -23.73 19.31 5.78
C ALA A 250 -23.37 17.86 6.17
N MET A 251 -22.29 17.33 5.62
CA MET A 251 -21.89 15.93 5.84
C MET A 251 -21.57 15.64 7.31
N CYS A 252 -20.84 16.53 7.98
CA CYS A 252 -20.44 16.32 9.37
C CYS A 252 -21.62 16.47 10.33
N ALA A 253 -22.51 17.43 10.10
CA ALA A 253 -23.75 17.53 10.87
C ALA A 253 -24.60 16.25 10.74
N ALA A 254 -24.71 15.69 9.52
CA ALA A 254 -25.45 14.45 9.29
C ALA A 254 -24.84 13.25 10.02
N LEU A 255 -23.50 13.13 9.99
CA LEU A 255 -22.76 12.07 10.69
C LEU A 255 -22.84 12.21 12.22
N SER A 256 -22.98 13.43 12.73
CA SER A 256 -23.22 13.72 14.15
C SER A 256 -24.69 13.57 14.57
N GLY A 257 -25.60 13.24 13.64
CA GLY A 257 -27.04 13.07 13.92
C GLY A 257 -27.89 14.34 13.85
N ASP A 258 -27.31 15.50 13.54
CA ASP A 258 -28.03 16.77 13.36
C ASP A 258 -28.51 16.94 11.91
N GLN A 259 -29.65 16.29 11.61
CA GLN A 259 -30.27 16.36 10.29
C GLN A 259 -30.82 17.74 9.92
N GLY A 260 -31.18 18.56 10.92
CA GLY A 260 -31.71 19.90 10.70
C GLY A 260 -30.63 20.81 10.11
N THR A 261 -29.47 20.87 10.79
CA THR A 261 -28.30 21.61 10.31
C THR A 261 -27.79 21.03 9.01
N ALA A 262 -27.72 19.70 8.87
CA ALA A 262 -27.26 19.05 7.66
C ALA A 262 -28.10 19.45 6.42
N SER A 263 -29.43 19.38 6.55
CA SER A 263 -30.35 19.76 5.47
C SER A 263 -30.27 21.25 5.14
N GLY A 264 -30.16 22.11 6.16
CA GLY A 264 -30.03 23.56 5.98
C GLY A 264 -28.74 23.93 5.24
N ALA A 265 -27.60 23.37 5.67
CA ALA A 265 -26.30 23.59 5.05
C ALA A 265 -26.27 23.08 3.60
N LEU A 266 -26.85 21.91 3.35
CA LEU A 266 -26.92 21.33 2.01
C LEU A 266 -27.76 22.21 1.05
N ASN A 267 -28.95 22.64 1.48
CA ASN A 267 -29.79 23.55 0.70
C ASN A 267 -29.10 24.90 0.45
N GLN A 268 -28.33 25.40 1.42
CA GLN A 268 -27.54 26.61 1.25
C GLN A 268 -26.43 26.42 0.20
N ALA A 269 -25.70 25.31 0.25
CA ALA A 269 -24.67 24.98 -0.73
C ALA A 269 -25.26 24.88 -2.16
N GLN A 270 -26.46 24.28 -2.28
CA GLN A 270 -27.20 24.22 -3.54
C GLN A 270 -27.57 25.62 -4.06
N ARG A 271 -28.15 26.47 -3.20
CA ARG A 271 -28.55 27.86 -3.56
C ARG A 271 -27.37 28.72 -3.99
N LYS A 272 -26.23 28.60 -3.30
CA LYS A 272 -24.99 29.31 -3.65
C LYS A 272 -24.31 28.70 -4.88
N GLY A 273 -24.67 27.47 -5.25
CA GLY A 273 -24.10 26.76 -6.38
C GLY A 273 -22.61 26.45 -6.25
N VAL A 274 -22.13 26.27 -5.01
CA VAL A 274 -20.72 26.02 -4.66
C VAL A 274 -20.25 24.65 -5.19
N VAL A 275 -21.10 23.64 -5.05
CA VAL A 275 -20.91 22.30 -5.61
C VAL A 275 -22.16 21.92 -6.41
N ARG A 276 -21.99 21.28 -7.56
CA ARG A 276 -23.08 20.98 -8.52
C ARG A 276 -22.97 19.55 -9.06
N GLY A 277 -24.02 19.12 -9.77
CA GLY A 277 -24.03 17.84 -10.49
C GLY A 277 -23.76 16.64 -9.58
N VAL A 278 -22.99 15.67 -10.09
CA VAL A 278 -22.64 14.44 -9.38
C VAL A 278 -21.96 14.70 -8.03
N ASP A 279 -21.12 15.74 -7.94
CA ASP A 279 -20.34 16.04 -6.73
C ASP A 279 -21.27 16.48 -5.58
N TYR A 280 -22.33 17.23 -5.90
CA TYR A 280 -23.38 17.59 -4.94
C TYR A 280 -24.22 16.37 -4.56
N ARG A 281 -24.61 15.55 -5.54
CA ARG A 281 -25.47 14.37 -5.31
C ARG A 281 -24.78 13.31 -4.45
N LEU A 282 -23.48 13.13 -4.60
CA LEU A 282 -22.68 12.26 -3.74
C LEU A 282 -22.70 12.75 -2.29
N ALA A 283 -22.49 14.04 -2.05
CA ALA A 283 -22.57 14.61 -0.70
C ALA A 283 -23.99 14.55 -0.12
N GLU A 284 -25.02 14.83 -0.93
CA GLU A 284 -26.42 14.68 -0.54
C GLU A 284 -26.74 13.24 -0.15
N LYS A 285 -26.16 12.25 -0.85
CA LYS A 285 -26.34 10.84 -0.50
C LYS A 285 -25.71 10.50 0.85
N ILE A 286 -24.54 11.06 1.19
CA ILE A 286 -23.96 10.93 2.54
C ILE A 286 -24.89 11.50 3.59
N VAL A 287 -25.41 12.70 3.37
CA VAL A 287 -26.40 13.31 4.27
C VAL A 287 -27.64 12.41 4.40
N GLY A 288 -28.09 11.82 3.29
CA GLY A 288 -29.21 10.88 3.21
C GLY A 288 -28.98 9.54 3.93
N THR A 289 -27.72 9.17 4.21
CA THR A 289 -27.39 7.99 5.02
C THR A 289 -27.34 8.26 6.53
N GLY A 290 -27.44 9.53 6.95
CA GLY A 290 -27.42 9.89 8.37
C GLY A 290 -28.69 9.45 9.12
N PHE A 291 -28.60 9.37 10.45
CA PHE A 291 -29.72 8.99 11.31
C PHE A 291 -30.94 9.89 11.07
N ASN A 292 -32.15 9.30 10.96
CA ASN A 292 -33.41 10.00 10.69
C ASN A 292 -33.49 10.75 9.33
N ALA A 293 -32.57 10.51 8.41
CA ALA A 293 -32.64 11.07 7.07
C ALA A 293 -33.81 10.47 6.27
N ARG A 294 -34.52 11.32 5.53
CA ARG A 294 -35.66 10.92 4.67
C ARG A 294 -35.34 11.04 3.18
N ARG A 295 -34.06 11.09 2.81
CA ARG A 295 -33.60 11.34 1.42
C ARG A 295 -32.99 10.08 0.82
N SER A 296 -33.57 9.61 -0.28
CA SER A 296 -32.96 8.60 -1.15
C SER A 296 -32.43 9.28 -2.41
N VAL A 297 -31.13 9.12 -2.68
CA VAL A 297 -30.47 9.72 -3.84
C VAL A 297 -29.92 8.64 -4.75
N LYS A 298 -30.37 8.66 -6.01
CA LYS A 298 -29.75 7.92 -7.11
C LYS A 298 -28.58 8.73 -7.66
N ILE A 299 -27.44 8.08 -7.85
CA ILE A 299 -26.26 8.68 -8.47
C ILE A 299 -26.29 8.29 -9.94
N GLU A 300 -26.29 9.29 -10.82
CA GLU A 300 -26.14 9.13 -12.27
C GLU A 300 -24.75 9.63 -12.66
N TRP A 301 -24.07 8.89 -13.54
CA TRP A 301 -22.73 9.23 -14.02
C TRP A 301 -22.75 9.86 -15.43
N ASP A 302 -23.92 10.08 -16.01
CA ASP A 302 -24.07 10.70 -17.32
C ASP A 302 -23.44 12.10 -17.36
N GLY A 303 -22.60 12.34 -18.37
CA GLY A 303 -21.88 13.61 -18.54
C GLY A 303 -20.75 13.85 -17.53
N VAL A 304 -20.30 12.80 -16.82
CA VAL A 304 -19.13 12.88 -15.94
C VAL A 304 -17.88 12.49 -16.72
N ASP A 305 -16.98 13.44 -16.97
CA ASP A 305 -15.81 13.19 -17.83
C ASP A 305 -14.54 12.81 -17.06
N ARG A 306 -14.53 12.94 -15.73
CA ARG A 306 -13.33 12.72 -14.90
C ARG A 306 -13.64 12.10 -13.54
N LEU A 307 -12.80 11.16 -13.12
CA LEU A 307 -12.79 10.64 -11.75
C LEU A 307 -11.88 11.50 -10.86
N THR A 308 -12.47 12.24 -9.93
CA THR A 308 -11.75 13.04 -8.92
C THR A 308 -11.65 12.28 -7.60
N ALA A 309 -10.77 12.71 -6.68
CA ALA A 309 -10.75 12.12 -5.34
C ALA A 309 -12.09 12.27 -4.61
N TRP A 310 -12.81 13.39 -4.82
CA TRP A 310 -14.16 13.58 -4.31
C TRP A 310 -15.12 12.50 -4.81
N ARG A 311 -15.15 12.28 -6.14
CA ARG A 311 -16.03 11.28 -6.77
C ARG A 311 -15.68 9.87 -6.31
N PHE A 312 -14.39 9.52 -6.33
CA PHE A 312 -13.91 8.24 -5.84
C PHE A 312 -14.26 8.03 -4.37
N GLY A 313 -13.82 8.94 -3.50
CA GLY A 313 -13.95 8.78 -2.06
C GLY A 313 -15.39 8.69 -1.58
N LEU A 314 -16.27 9.56 -2.07
CA LEU A 314 -17.67 9.54 -1.65
C LEU A 314 -18.41 8.34 -2.25
N ALA A 315 -18.19 8.01 -3.53
CA ALA A 315 -18.86 6.86 -4.15
C ALA A 315 -18.42 5.54 -3.48
N THR A 316 -17.11 5.37 -3.28
CA THR A 316 -16.55 4.18 -2.61
C THR A 316 -17.03 4.06 -1.16
N ALA A 317 -17.06 5.16 -0.40
CA ALA A 317 -17.57 5.16 0.98
C ALA A 317 -19.06 4.76 1.05
N LEU A 318 -19.83 5.14 0.05
CA LEU A 318 -21.26 4.82 -0.08
C LEU A 318 -21.53 3.48 -0.80
N ASN A 319 -20.48 2.73 -1.15
CA ASN A 319 -20.56 1.53 -1.97
C ASN A 319 -21.28 1.73 -3.33
N VAL A 320 -21.31 2.97 -3.84
CA VAL A 320 -21.83 3.31 -5.17
C VAL A 320 -20.83 2.83 -6.21
N GLU A 321 -21.32 2.14 -7.23
CA GLU A 321 -20.48 1.66 -8.33
C GLU A 321 -19.98 2.82 -9.20
N ILE A 322 -18.67 2.84 -9.43
CA ILE A 322 -17.99 3.79 -10.30
C ILE A 322 -17.80 3.09 -11.66
N PRO A 323 -18.32 3.65 -12.77
CA PRO A 323 -18.13 3.10 -14.10
C PRO A 323 -16.66 2.86 -14.45
N GLN A 324 -16.39 1.76 -15.14
CA GLN A 324 -15.03 1.30 -15.45
C GLN A 324 -14.24 2.33 -16.28
N GLU A 325 -14.91 2.96 -17.24
CA GLU A 325 -14.40 4.04 -18.10
C GLU A 325 -13.90 5.25 -17.31
N LEU A 326 -14.53 5.59 -16.18
CA LEU A 326 -14.09 6.72 -15.36
C LEU A 326 -12.71 6.48 -14.72
N TYR A 327 -12.37 5.23 -14.40
CA TYR A 327 -11.02 4.92 -13.93
C TYR A 327 -9.95 5.17 -15.01
N GLY A 328 -10.31 5.11 -16.29
CA GLY A 328 -9.41 5.46 -17.41
C GLY A 328 -9.12 6.96 -17.51
N THR A 329 -9.93 7.80 -16.86
CA THR A 329 -9.75 9.26 -16.82
C THR A 329 -8.84 9.74 -15.69
N ALA A 330 -8.41 8.82 -14.82
CA ALA A 330 -7.53 9.08 -13.70
C ALA A 330 -6.23 8.27 -13.81
N GLY A 331 -5.22 8.66 -13.02
CA GLY A 331 -3.97 7.90 -12.94
C GLY A 331 -4.16 6.54 -12.28
N GLN A 332 -3.25 5.61 -12.57
CA GLN A 332 -3.24 4.25 -11.99
C GLN A 332 -3.23 4.23 -10.44
N HIS A 333 -2.81 5.32 -9.80
CA HIS A 333 -2.85 5.46 -8.36
C HIS A 333 -4.27 5.36 -7.77
N VAL A 334 -5.32 5.77 -8.51
CA VAL A 334 -6.71 5.64 -8.02
C VAL A 334 -7.13 4.17 -7.93
N ARG A 335 -6.61 3.31 -8.80
CA ARG A 335 -6.78 1.86 -8.69
C ARG A 335 -6.05 1.29 -7.47
N ALA A 336 -4.91 1.84 -7.11
CA ALA A 336 -4.24 1.46 -5.87
C ALA A 336 -5.03 1.89 -4.62
N TRP A 337 -5.75 3.01 -4.67
CA TRP A 337 -6.68 3.40 -3.61
C TRP A 337 -7.83 2.40 -3.49
N GLU A 338 -8.42 1.99 -4.62
CA GLU A 338 -9.47 0.95 -4.67
C GLU A 338 -9.03 -0.36 -4.00
N ALA A 339 -7.78 -0.78 -4.23
CA ALA A 339 -7.21 -2.00 -3.63
C ALA A 339 -7.29 -2.03 -2.09
N ARG A 340 -7.26 -0.84 -1.46
CA ARG A 340 -7.19 -0.65 -0.02
C ARG A 340 -8.51 -0.23 0.61
N ALA A 341 -9.53 0.07 -0.19
CA ALA A 341 -10.82 0.58 0.28
C ALA A 341 -11.62 -0.48 1.06
N PRO A 342 -11.73 -0.39 2.40
CA PRO A 342 -12.37 -1.44 3.20
C PRO A 342 -13.88 -1.56 2.97
N ALA A 343 -14.52 -0.53 2.43
CA ALA A 343 -15.95 -0.54 2.10
C ALA A 343 -16.30 -1.47 0.92
N LEU A 344 -15.31 -1.93 0.16
CA LEU A 344 -15.49 -2.79 -1.01
C LEU A 344 -15.20 -4.26 -0.70
N THR A 345 -15.98 -5.16 -1.29
CA THR A 345 -15.71 -6.61 -1.22
C THR A 345 -14.36 -6.95 -1.83
N ALA A 346 -13.77 -8.10 -1.47
CA ALA A 346 -12.48 -8.50 -2.02
C ALA A 346 -12.53 -8.59 -3.56
N LEU A 347 -13.62 -9.14 -4.12
CA LEU A 347 -13.80 -9.24 -5.57
C LEU A 347 -13.82 -7.88 -6.27
N ARG A 348 -14.53 -6.88 -5.71
CA ARG A 348 -14.54 -5.51 -6.27
C ARG A 348 -13.18 -4.84 -6.22
N ARG A 349 -12.32 -5.19 -5.25
CA ARG A 349 -10.96 -4.64 -5.12
C ARG A 349 -9.94 -5.29 -6.05
N ARG A 350 -10.23 -6.45 -6.66
CA ARG A 350 -9.27 -7.24 -7.45
C ARG A 350 -8.56 -6.42 -8.55
N PRO A 351 -9.24 -5.63 -9.40
CA PRO A 351 -8.54 -4.84 -10.43
C PRO A 351 -7.53 -3.86 -9.83
N GLY A 352 -7.88 -3.25 -8.69
CA GLY A 352 -7.00 -2.37 -7.93
C GLY A 352 -5.80 -3.10 -7.33
N VAL A 353 -5.98 -4.30 -6.78
CA VAL A 353 -4.92 -5.08 -6.12
C VAL A 353 -3.76 -5.40 -7.05
N ASP A 354 -4.04 -5.83 -8.27
CA ASP A 354 -3.00 -6.17 -9.23
C ASP A 354 -2.20 -4.91 -9.64
N ILE A 355 -2.84 -3.75 -9.74
CA ILE A 355 -2.15 -2.47 -10.00
C ILE A 355 -1.34 -2.04 -8.77
N ALA A 356 -1.92 -2.14 -7.57
CA ALA A 356 -1.26 -1.80 -6.32
C ALA A 356 0.01 -2.64 -6.07
N ALA A 357 0.01 -3.92 -6.47
CA ALA A 357 1.20 -4.76 -6.42
C ALA A 357 2.31 -4.26 -7.35
N ARG A 358 1.98 -3.90 -8.60
CA ARG A 358 2.93 -3.36 -9.60
C ARG A 358 3.53 -2.02 -9.17
N LEU A 359 2.71 -1.12 -8.60
CA LEU A 359 3.15 0.18 -8.09
C LEU A 359 3.97 0.08 -6.79
N GLY A 360 4.03 -1.11 -6.19
CA GLY A 360 4.76 -1.37 -4.94
C GLY A 360 3.95 -1.12 -3.67
N VAL A 361 2.73 -0.57 -3.79
CA VAL A 361 1.81 -0.30 -2.67
C VAL A 361 1.56 -1.57 -1.85
N LEU A 362 1.31 -2.70 -2.52
CA LEU A 362 1.19 -4.01 -1.85
C LEU A 362 2.51 -4.78 -1.83
N SER A 363 2.79 -5.38 -0.68
CA SER A 363 3.87 -6.36 -0.51
C SER A 363 3.46 -7.73 -1.05
N ASN A 364 4.44 -8.61 -1.29
CA ASN A 364 4.16 -10.04 -1.61
C ASN A 364 3.22 -10.68 -0.56
N ALA A 365 3.46 -10.44 0.73
CA ALA A 365 2.62 -10.98 1.79
C ALA A 365 1.18 -10.44 1.75
N ALA A 366 1.00 -9.14 1.49
CA ALA A 366 -0.33 -8.54 1.38
C ALA A 366 -1.09 -9.04 0.14
N LEU A 367 -0.39 -9.23 -0.98
CA LEU A 367 -0.97 -9.78 -2.21
C LEU A 367 -1.45 -11.22 -2.01
N VAL A 368 -0.60 -12.08 -1.43
CA VAL A 368 -0.98 -13.47 -1.11
C VAL A 368 -2.14 -13.51 -0.09
N GLY A 369 -2.10 -12.65 0.92
CA GLY A 369 -3.17 -12.52 1.91
C GLY A 369 -4.51 -12.14 1.27
N PHE A 370 -4.50 -11.22 0.30
CA PHE A 370 -5.70 -10.86 -0.45
C PHE A 370 -6.29 -12.05 -1.22
N TYR A 371 -5.49 -12.77 -2.01
CA TYR A 371 -5.98 -13.95 -2.73
C TYR A 371 -6.43 -15.08 -1.79
N GLY A 372 -5.83 -15.18 -0.60
CA GLY A 372 -6.29 -16.05 0.48
C GLY A 372 -7.68 -15.66 1.02
N GLN A 373 -7.95 -14.35 1.16
CA GLN A 373 -9.26 -13.82 1.57
C GLN A 373 -10.33 -14.01 0.50
N VAL A 374 -10.03 -13.79 -0.79
CA VAL A 374 -11.03 -13.93 -1.88
C VAL A 374 -11.70 -15.30 -1.85
N ARG A 375 -10.96 -16.36 -1.53
CA ARG A 375 -11.49 -17.73 -1.44
C ARG A 375 -12.53 -17.91 -0.33
N THR A 376 -12.48 -17.13 0.74
CA THR A 376 -13.43 -17.26 1.85
C THR A 376 -14.79 -16.61 1.55
N ASP A 377 -14.87 -15.77 0.52
CA ASP A 377 -16.08 -14.99 0.19
C ASP A 377 -17.15 -15.79 -0.59
N GLY A 378 -16.91 -17.07 -0.90
CA GLY A 378 -17.91 -18.07 -1.32
C GLY A 378 -18.40 -18.03 -2.77
N ASP A 379 -18.33 -16.88 -3.45
CA ASP A 379 -18.77 -16.70 -4.84
C ASP A 379 -17.62 -16.17 -5.72
N VAL A 380 -16.69 -17.07 -6.05
CA VAL A 380 -15.47 -16.75 -6.81
C VAL A 380 -15.63 -17.26 -8.26
N PRO A 381 -15.44 -16.40 -9.28
CA PRO A 381 -15.42 -16.82 -10.68
C PRO A 381 -14.42 -17.96 -10.94
N GLY A 382 -14.76 -18.90 -11.83
CA GLY A 382 -13.96 -20.11 -12.06
C GLY A 382 -12.50 -19.85 -12.44
N ASP A 383 -12.24 -18.89 -13.32
CA ASP A 383 -10.89 -18.45 -13.71
C ASP A 383 -10.07 -17.95 -12.52
N LEU A 384 -10.73 -17.25 -11.60
CA LEU A 384 -10.12 -16.72 -10.38
C LEU A 384 -9.90 -17.83 -9.35
N ALA A 385 -10.82 -18.80 -9.24
CA ALA A 385 -10.66 -19.96 -8.39
C ALA A 385 -9.44 -20.80 -8.83
N ASP A 386 -9.31 -21.09 -10.13
CA ASP A 386 -8.17 -21.80 -10.71
C ASP A 386 -6.85 -21.06 -10.43
N LYS A 387 -6.84 -19.73 -10.59
CA LYS A 387 -5.67 -18.90 -10.28
C LYS A 387 -5.31 -18.96 -8.78
N ILE A 388 -6.29 -18.94 -7.88
CA ILE A 388 -6.05 -19.08 -6.42
C ILE A 388 -5.51 -20.48 -6.09
N ASP A 389 -6.04 -21.53 -6.71
CA ASP A 389 -5.56 -22.90 -6.51
C ASP A 389 -4.15 -23.12 -7.06
N ALA A 390 -3.81 -22.51 -8.18
CA ALA A 390 -2.44 -22.48 -8.68
C ALA A 390 -1.49 -21.78 -7.68
N LEU A 391 -1.94 -20.69 -7.04
CA LEU A 391 -1.14 -20.01 -6.00
C LEU A 391 -0.94 -20.93 -4.79
N ARG A 392 -2.01 -21.59 -4.34
CA ARG A 392 -1.93 -22.55 -3.24
C ARG A 392 -0.96 -23.68 -3.57
N THR A 393 -1.02 -24.21 -4.78
CA THR A 393 -0.11 -25.26 -5.26
C THR A 393 1.34 -24.76 -5.30
N ALA A 394 1.59 -23.52 -5.73
CA ALA A 394 2.93 -22.93 -5.70
C ALA A 394 3.54 -22.91 -4.28
N TYR A 395 2.74 -22.59 -3.26
CA TYR A 395 3.21 -22.50 -1.87
C TYR A 395 3.24 -23.85 -1.13
N ALA A 396 2.31 -24.76 -1.44
CA ALA A 396 2.02 -25.93 -0.62
C ALA A 396 1.90 -27.26 -1.39
N GLY A 397 2.29 -27.28 -2.68
CA GLY A 397 2.33 -28.51 -3.47
C GLY A 397 3.21 -29.60 -2.83
N ALA A 398 2.87 -30.87 -3.09
CA ALA A 398 3.55 -32.01 -2.47
C ALA A 398 4.98 -32.17 -2.98
N THR A 399 5.20 -31.94 -4.28
CA THR A 399 6.51 -32.06 -4.92
C THR A 399 7.05 -30.70 -5.39
N VAL A 400 8.35 -30.66 -5.71
CA VAL A 400 8.97 -29.48 -6.35
C VAL A 400 8.32 -29.20 -7.71
N GLY A 401 8.00 -30.25 -8.47
CA GLY A 401 7.32 -30.15 -9.76
C GLY A 401 5.93 -29.53 -9.64
N ASP A 402 5.13 -29.95 -8.65
CA ASP A 402 3.79 -29.36 -8.41
C ASP A 402 3.92 -27.87 -8.10
N ARG A 403 4.84 -27.52 -7.20
CA ARG A 403 5.06 -26.11 -6.80
C ARG A 403 5.51 -25.27 -7.99
N LEU A 404 6.45 -25.77 -8.79
CA LEU A 404 6.91 -25.07 -9.99
C LEU A 404 5.78 -24.93 -11.02
N GLY A 405 4.98 -25.98 -11.26
CA GLY A 405 3.79 -25.92 -12.11
C GLY A 405 2.78 -24.87 -11.66
N GLY A 406 2.52 -24.79 -10.35
CA GLY A 406 1.69 -23.72 -9.78
C GLY A 406 2.25 -22.32 -10.01
N MET A 407 3.58 -22.15 -9.97
CA MET A 407 4.22 -20.87 -10.29
C MET A 407 4.14 -20.52 -11.77
N ARG A 408 4.41 -21.48 -12.67
CA ARG A 408 4.30 -21.32 -14.12
C ARG A 408 2.89 -20.88 -14.53
N ASN A 409 1.86 -21.46 -13.94
CA ASN A 409 0.47 -21.02 -14.17
C ASN A 409 0.22 -19.55 -13.78
N TRP A 410 0.93 -19.04 -12.77
CA TRP A 410 0.86 -17.62 -12.41
C TRP A 410 1.70 -16.71 -13.30
N TRP A 411 2.84 -17.20 -13.76
CA TRP A 411 3.72 -16.47 -14.67
C TRP A 411 3.12 -16.36 -16.07
N GLY A 412 2.35 -17.35 -16.52
CA GLY A 412 1.79 -17.38 -17.87
C GLY A 412 2.86 -17.69 -18.90
N ASP A 413 3.13 -16.77 -19.82
CA ASP A 413 4.22 -16.91 -20.79
C ASP A 413 5.57 -16.91 -20.04
N GLU A 414 6.24 -18.06 -20.00
CA GLU A 414 7.51 -18.19 -19.27
C GLU A 414 8.63 -17.32 -19.86
N ALA A 415 8.60 -17.00 -21.16
CA ALA A 415 9.58 -16.10 -21.78
C ALA A 415 9.32 -14.63 -21.41
N LYS A 416 8.08 -14.29 -21.04
CA LYS A 416 7.62 -12.95 -20.65
C LYS A 416 6.65 -13.06 -19.46
N PRO A 417 7.13 -13.47 -18.28
CA PRO A 417 6.26 -13.77 -17.14
C PRO A 417 5.49 -12.53 -16.68
N ASP A 418 4.21 -12.71 -16.32
CA ASP A 418 3.43 -11.63 -15.70
C ASP A 418 4.10 -11.18 -14.39
N TYR A 419 4.34 -9.89 -14.30
CA TYR A 419 5.07 -9.30 -13.18
C TYR A 419 4.32 -9.46 -11.85
N VAL A 420 2.97 -9.47 -11.85
CA VAL A 420 2.20 -9.74 -10.63
C VAL A 420 2.33 -11.21 -10.23
N GLY A 421 2.38 -12.13 -11.19
CA GLY A 421 2.74 -13.53 -10.97
C GLY A 421 4.10 -13.71 -10.30
N LEU A 422 5.13 -13.02 -10.78
CA LEU A 422 6.46 -13.02 -10.14
C LEU A 422 6.38 -12.50 -8.70
N ILE A 423 5.66 -11.40 -8.45
CA ILE A 423 5.48 -10.85 -7.10
C ILE A 423 4.72 -11.81 -6.20
N ALA A 424 3.62 -12.42 -6.67
CA ALA A 424 2.76 -13.30 -5.89
C ALA A 424 3.49 -14.59 -5.47
N THR A 425 4.36 -15.11 -6.34
CA THR A 425 5.09 -16.36 -6.15
C THR A 425 6.46 -16.20 -5.49
N ALA A 426 6.94 -14.96 -5.28
CA ALA A 426 8.29 -14.67 -4.78
C ALA A 426 8.73 -15.47 -3.55
N ARG A 427 7.87 -15.54 -2.51
CA ARG A 427 8.18 -16.30 -1.28
C ARG A 427 8.14 -17.81 -1.51
N ALA A 428 7.24 -18.29 -2.37
CA ALA A 428 7.18 -19.70 -2.74
C ALA A 428 8.45 -20.12 -3.51
N ALA A 429 8.88 -19.30 -4.47
CA ALA A 429 10.15 -19.48 -5.19
C ALA A 429 11.34 -19.53 -4.22
N ALA A 430 11.39 -18.60 -3.25
CA ALA A 430 12.45 -18.54 -2.24
C ALA A 430 12.51 -19.78 -1.33
N ALA A 431 11.41 -20.51 -1.18
CA ALA A 431 11.32 -21.71 -0.36
C ALA A 431 11.70 -23.00 -1.10
N LEU A 432 11.86 -22.96 -2.43
CA LEU A 432 12.28 -24.13 -3.19
C LEU A 432 13.76 -24.44 -2.93
N PRO A 433 14.11 -25.73 -2.73
CA PRO A 433 15.51 -26.13 -2.79
C PRO A 433 16.02 -25.91 -4.21
N VAL A 434 17.33 -25.70 -4.36
CA VAL A 434 17.96 -25.71 -5.69
C VAL A 434 17.84 -27.14 -6.21
N ALA A 435 17.04 -27.31 -7.26
CA ALA A 435 16.79 -28.56 -7.95
C ALA A 435 17.25 -28.42 -9.41
N GLN A 436 17.26 -29.54 -10.15
CA GLN A 436 17.37 -29.48 -11.61
C GLN A 436 16.12 -28.79 -12.14
N ALA A 437 16.28 -27.56 -12.61
CA ALA A 437 15.25 -26.77 -13.27
C ALA A 437 15.74 -26.42 -14.66
N GLU A 438 14.84 -26.15 -15.59
CA GLU A 438 15.23 -25.63 -16.89
C GLU A 438 15.79 -24.21 -16.75
N ALA A 439 16.59 -23.77 -17.71
CA ALA A 439 17.25 -22.45 -17.65
C ALA A 439 16.23 -21.31 -17.52
N GLN A 440 15.09 -21.40 -18.21
CA GLN A 440 14.02 -20.41 -18.14
C GLN A 440 13.32 -20.38 -16.77
N ASP A 441 13.04 -21.55 -16.19
CA ASP A 441 12.48 -21.62 -14.82
C ASP A 441 13.43 -21.03 -13.80
N ALA A 442 14.72 -21.35 -13.89
CA ALA A 442 15.72 -20.83 -12.97
C ALA A 442 15.78 -19.29 -13.04
N ALA A 443 15.71 -18.73 -14.26
CA ALA A 443 15.61 -17.28 -14.46
C ALA A 443 14.33 -16.70 -13.82
N ASN A 444 13.17 -17.32 -14.04
CA ASN A 444 11.89 -16.85 -13.48
C ASN A 444 11.81 -16.99 -11.95
N LEU A 445 12.37 -18.06 -11.39
CA LEU A 445 12.49 -18.26 -9.94
C LEU A 445 13.36 -17.17 -9.30
N VAL A 446 14.53 -16.89 -9.88
CA VAL A 446 15.41 -15.81 -9.40
C VAL A 446 14.71 -14.45 -9.56
N ALA A 447 14.08 -14.18 -10.71
CA ALA A 447 13.33 -12.94 -10.92
C ALA A 447 12.22 -12.76 -9.87
N ALA A 448 11.41 -13.80 -9.63
CA ALA A 448 10.37 -13.81 -8.61
C ALA A 448 10.95 -13.50 -7.23
N MET A 449 12.02 -14.17 -6.80
CA MET A 449 12.69 -13.89 -5.52
C MET A 449 13.12 -12.42 -5.38
N LEU A 450 13.70 -11.84 -6.43
CA LEU A 450 14.18 -10.45 -6.44
C LEU A 450 13.03 -9.43 -6.42
N THR A 451 11.83 -9.76 -6.92
CA THR A 451 10.66 -8.85 -6.80
C THR A 451 10.25 -8.57 -5.35
N ALA A 452 10.57 -9.47 -4.41
CA ALA A 452 10.24 -9.33 -2.98
C ALA A 452 11.46 -9.29 -2.04
N GLY A 453 12.67 -9.18 -2.59
CA GLY A 453 13.89 -8.93 -1.83
C GLY A 453 14.49 -10.20 -1.21
N TYR A 454 14.16 -11.38 -1.74
CA TYR A 454 14.77 -12.65 -1.33
C TYR A 454 16.13 -12.87 -2.02
N ASP A 455 16.98 -11.85 -2.02
CA ASP A 455 18.26 -11.80 -2.73
C ASP A 455 19.28 -12.85 -2.23
N ARG A 456 19.29 -13.12 -0.92
CA ARG A 456 20.08 -14.21 -0.32
C ARG A 456 19.60 -15.59 -0.76
N ASN A 457 18.29 -15.77 -0.99
CA ASN A 457 17.75 -17.03 -1.49
C ASN A 457 18.08 -17.19 -2.97
N ALA A 458 17.94 -16.12 -3.76
CA ALA A 458 18.36 -16.09 -5.16
C ALA A 458 19.84 -16.45 -5.30
N ALA A 459 20.72 -15.87 -4.48
CA ALA A 459 22.16 -16.17 -4.51
C ALA A 459 22.51 -17.65 -4.33
N ARG A 460 21.66 -18.46 -3.67
CA ARG A 460 21.88 -19.90 -3.51
C ARG A 460 21.80 -20.66 -4.83
N TRP A 461 21.12 -20.09 -5.82
CA TRP A 461 20.99 -20.65 -7.17
C TRP A 461 22.27 -20.49 -8.01
N ALA A 462 23.25 -19.68 -7.56
CA ALA A 462 24.51 -19.52 -8.27
C ALA A 462 25.26 -20.83 -8.57
N ARG A 463 25.04 -21.88 -7.76
CA ARG A 463 25.59 -23.22 -8.00
C ARG A 463 25.13 -23.87 -9.32
N ALA A 464 24.01 -23.41 -9.89
CA ALA A 464 23.46 -23.89 -11.15
C ALA A 464 24.05 -23.15 -12.37
N ILE A 465 24.85 -22.09 -12.17
CA ILE A 465 25.54 -21.39 -13.25
C ILE A 465 26.49 -22.38 -13.95
N GLY A 466 26.42 -22.44 -15.28
CA GLY A 466 27.23 -23.34 -16.10
C GLY A 466 26.75 -24.80 -16.14
N GLN A 467 25.69 -25.12 -15.38
CA GLN A 467 24.98 -26.41 -15.48
C GLN A 467 23.70 -26.30 -16.31
N LEU A 468 23.22 -25.07 -16.51
CA LEU A 468 22.00 -24.76 -17.25
C LEU A 468 22.36 -24.26 -18.65
N ASP A 469 21.85 -24.94 -19.65
CA ASP A 469 21.95 -24.56 -21.07
C ASP A 469 20.56 -24.21 -21.63
N GLY A 470 20.53 -23.43 -22.71
CA GLY A 470 19.31 -23.08 -23.42
C GLY A 470 18.73 -21.70 -23.11
N ALA A 471 17.49 -21.47 -23.58
CA ALA A 471 16.80 -20.20 -23.43
C ALA A 471 16.63 -19.85 -21.94
N GLY A 472 17.08 -18.66 -21.56
CA GLY A 472 17.03 -18.16 -20.18
C GLY A 472 18.34 -18.27 -19.40
N ALA A 473 19.34 -19.02 -19.86
CA ALA A 473 20.62 -19.18 -19.13
C ALA A 473 21.37 -17.83 -18.98
N SER A 474 21.36 -17.01 -20.03
CA SER A 474 21.96 -15.67 -20.02
C SER A 474 21.21 -14.72 -19.08
N GLN A 475 19.87 -14.77 -19.08
CA GLN A 475 19.01 -14.01 -18.16
C GLN A 475 19.22 -14.42 -16.70
N PHE A 476 19.28 -15.73 -16.44
CA PHE A 476 19.55 -16.28 -15.12
C PHE A 476 20.88 -15.77 -14.56
N TRP A 477 21.95 -15.83 -15.36
CA TRP A 477 23.25 -15.27 -14.99
C TRP A 477 23.14 -13.75 -14.74
N ALA A 478 22.51 -12.99 -15.63
CA ALA A 478 22.41 -11.53 -15.51
C ALA A 478 21.69 -11.11 -14.23
N LEU A 479 20.59 -11.78 -13.87
CA LEU A 479 19.84 -11.51 -12.64
C LEU A 479 20.68 -11.78 -11.38
N LEU A 480 21.46 -12.86 -11.35
CA LEU A 480 22.38 -13.12 -10.24
C LEU A 480 23.56 -12.13 -10.23
N ALA A 481 24.06 -11.76 -11.40
CA ALA A 481 25.16 -10.82 -11.57
C ALA A 481 24.83 -9.41 -11.07
N VAL A 482 23.56 -8.99 -11.04
CA VAL A 482 23.13 -7.71 -10.45
C VAL A 482 22.47 -7.86 -9.08
N GLY A 483 21.71 -8.94 -8.86
CA GLY A 483 20.80 -9.08 -7.71
C GLY A 483 21.43 -9.67 -6.46
N ALA A 484 22.46 -10.51 -6.59
CA ALA A 484 23.05 -11.21 -5.44
C ALA A 484 23.71 -10.24 -4.44
N PRO A 485 23.67 -10.47 -3.12
CA PRO A 485 24.27 -9.59 -2.11
C PRO A 485 25.78 -9.39 -2.27
N SER A 486 26.47 -10.40 -2.77
CA SER A 486 27.89 -10.38 -3.11
C SER A 486 28.07 -10.96 -4.52
N PRO A 487 29.22 -10.74 -5.19
CA PRO A 487 29.53 -11.42 -6.44
C PRO A 487 29.47 -12.94 -6.25
N VAL A 488 28.63 -13.62 -7.02
CA VAL A 488 28.45 -15.08 -7.03
C VAL A 488 28.58 -15.68 -8.43
N ALA A 489 28.81 -14.83 -9.42
CA ALA A 489 28.99 -15.18 -10.82
C ALA A 489 30.26 -14.50 -11.32
N ASP A 490 30.92 -15.10 -12.31
CA ASP A 490 31.97 -14.42 -13.05
C ASP A 490 31.37 -13.28 -13.89
N ILE A 491 31.94 -12.09 -13.74
CA ILE A 491 31.49 -10.84 -14.36
C ILE A 491 32.71 -10.21 -15.04
N ASN A 492 32.74 -10.30 -16.37
CA ASN A 492 33.79 -9.75 -17.20
C ASN A 492 33.22 -9.31 -18.57
N SER A 493 34.02 -8.57 -19.33
CA SER A 493 33.59 -7.97 -20.59
C SER A 493 33.09 -8.99 -21.62
N SER A 494 33.67 -10.19 -21.70
CA SER A 494 33.21 -11.21 -22.64
C SER A 494 31.84 -11.78 -22.26
N ARG A 495 31.59 -12.03 -20.97
CA ARG A 495 30.28 -12.47 -20.48
C ARG A 495 29.19 -11.43 -20.69
N VAL A 496 29.51 -10.15 -20.48
CA VAL A 496 28.57 -9.04 -20.73
C VAL A 496 28.26 -8.91 -22.23
N SER A 497 29.27 -8.94 -23.10
CA SER A 497 29.06 -8.90 -24.56
C SER A 497 28.29 -10.11 -25.09
N GLY A 498 28.47 -11.29 -24.49
CA GLY A 498 27.64 -12.46 -24.76
C GLY A 498 26.17 -12.20 -24.44
N TYR A 499 25.87 -11.68 -23.24
CA TYR A 499 24.50 -11.31 -22.88
C TYR A 499 23.89 -10.27 -23.81
N VAL A 500 24.65 -9.24 -24.23
CA VAL A 500 24.19 -8.25 -25.20
C VAL A 500 23.79 -8.91 -26.52
N SER A 501 24.56 -9.89 -26.97
CA SER A 501 24.29 -10.63 -28.21
C SER A 501 23.04 -11.50 -28.09
N ASP A 502 22.83 -12.14 -26.94
CA ASP A 502 21.70 -13.04 -26.71
C ASP A 502 20.37 -12.30 -26.41
N ALA A 503 20.41 -11.27 -25.57
CA ALA A 503 19.23 -10.57 -25.05
C ALA A 503 18.87 -9.31 -25.87
N GLY A 504 19.77 -8.88 -26.75
CA GLY A 504 19.61 -7.69 -27.57
C GLY A 504 20.14 -6.40 -26.91
N PRO A 505 20.29 -5.33 -27.71
CA PRO A 505 20.99 -4.12 -27.30
C PRO A 505 20.31 -3.35 -26.16
N GLU A 506 18.98 -3.36 -26.09
CA GLU A 506 18.24 -2.61 -25.05
C GLU A 506 18.50 -3.19 -23.66
N LYS A 507 18.25 -4.49 -23.47
CA LYS A 507 18.57 -5.21 -22.23
C LYS A 507 20.06 -5.22 -21.93
N GLY A 508 20.90 -5.36 -22.95
CA GLY A 508 22.35 -5.30 -22.83
C GLY A 508 22.84 -3.97 -22.24
N ARG A 509 22.32 -2.84 -22.73
CA ARG A 509 22.63 -1.50 -22.19
C ARG A 509 22.18 -1.34 -20.73
N MET A 510 21.01 -1.87 -20.37
CA MET A 510 20.53 -1.87 -18.99
C MET A 510 21.46 -2.67 -18.07
N LEU A 511 21.94 -3.84 -18.52
CA LEU A 511 22.90 -4.65 -17.77
C LEU A 511 24.23 -3.92 -17.56
N ILE A 512 24.78 -3.31 -18.62
CA ILE A 512 26.03 -2.54 -18.53
C ILE A 512 25.88 -1.40 -17.52
N ALA A 513 24.80 -0.63 -17.62
CA ALA A 513 24.52 0.47 -16.70
C ALA A 513 24.36 0.01 -15.24
N ALA A 514 23.64 -1.09 -15.02
CA ALA A 514 23.44 -1.68 -13.70
C ALA A 514 24.76 -2.17 -13.08
N LEU A 515 25.55 -2.94 -13.81
CA LEU A 515 26.82 -3.48 -13.33
C LEU A 515 27.85 -2.37 -13.07
N ALA A 516 27.91 -1.37 -13.93
CA ALA A 516 28.77 -0.20 -13.75
C ALA A 516 28.34 0.61 -12.51
N GLY A 517 27.04 0.82 -12.31
CA GLY A 517 26.52 1.56 -11.15
C GLY A 517 26.74 0.83 -9.82
N LEU A 518 26.61 -0.50 -9.83
CA LEU A 518 26.90 -1.35 -8.67
C LEU A 518 28.41 -1.56 -8.42
N SER A 519 29.28 -0.95 -9.23
CA SER A 519 30.74 -1.15 -9.19
C SER A 519 31.15 -2.62 -9.30
N ARG A 520 30.44 -3.41 -10.11
CA ARG A 520 30.75 -4.84 -10.37
C ARG A 520 31.65 -5.07 -11.57
N LEU A 521 31.90 -4.03 -12.35
CA LEU A 521 32.87 -4.01 -13.44
C LEU A 521 34.08 -3.19 -13.03
N SER A 522 35.25 -3.50 -13.59
CA SER A 522 36.39 -2.59 -13.49
C SER A 522 36.05 -1.25 -14.16
N GLY A 523 36.68 -0.15 -13.72
CA GLY A 523 36.41 1.17 -14.31
C GLY A 523 36.71 1.22 -15.81
N GLN A 524 37.73 0.50 -16.28
CA GLN A 524 38.08 0.41 -17.69
C GLN A 524 37.04 -0.39 -18.48
N ASP A 525 36.65 -1.57 -17.99
CA ASP A 525 35.63 -2.41 -18.64
C ASP A 525 34.28 -1.69 -18.74
N ALA A 526 33.86 -1.02 -17.65
CA ALA A 526 32.63 -0.27 -17.62
C ALA A 526 32.59 0.83 -18.69
N VAL A 527 33.69 1.57 -18.85
CA VAL A 527 33.80 2.63 -19.87
C VAL A 527 33.81 2.04 -21.28
N SER A 528 34.59 0.98 -21.53
CA SER A 528 34.67 0.34 -22.84
C SER A 528 33.32 -0.23 -23.27
N LEU A 529 32.70 -1.07 -22.44
CA LEU A 529 31.39 -1.68 -22.73
C LEU A 529 30.32 -0.62 -22.94
N ALA A 530 30.32 0.46 -22.15
CA ALA A 530 29.38 1.55 -22.30
C ALA A 530 29.58 2.28 -23.64
N GLN A 531 30.82 2.59 -24.03
CA GLN A 531 31.13 3.23 -25.32
C GLN A 531 30.70 2.35 -26.50
N ASP A 532 31.07 1.08 -26.48
CA ASP A 532 30.75 0.11 -27.54
C ASP A 532 29.24 -0.07 -27.75
N ASN A 533 28.45 0.14 -26.70
CA ASN A 533 27.01 -0.03 -26.71
C ASN A 533 26.22 1.30 -26.70
N GLY A 534 26.89 2.45 -26.78
CA GLY A 534 26.25 3.77 -26.82
C GLY A 534 25.61 4.22 -25.50
N VAL A 535 26.11 3.75 -24.35
CA VAL A 535 25.68 4.17 -23.02
C VAL A 535 26.56 5.32 -22.53
N THR A 536 25.95 6.44 -22.14
CA THR A 536 26.68 7.57 -21.54
C THR A 536 26.72 7.44 -20.02
N LEU A 537 27.91 7.21 -19.46
CA LEU A 537 28.13 7.19 -18.01
C LEU A 537 28.44 8.57 -17.42
N ALA A 538 28.81 9.54 -18.26
CA ALA A 538 29.09 10.91 -17.81
C ALA A 538 27.83 11.62 -17.30
N ALA A 539 27.98 12.47 -16.29
CA ALA A 539 26.88 13.26 -15.71
C ALA A 539 26.54 14.50 -16.56
N ASN A 540 25.95 14.27 -17.74
CA ASN A 540 25.74 15.32 -18.75
C ASN A 540 24.47 16.17 -18.53
N SER A 541 23.60 15.80 -17.59
CA SER A 541 22.37 16.55 -17.29
C SER A 541 22.45 17.27 -15.94
N ARG A 542 21.54 18.23 -15.72
CA ARG A 542 21.39 18.87 -14.39
C ARG A 542 20.94 17.86 -13.34
N TRP A 543 20.05 16.94 -13.71
CA TRP A 543 19.57 15.87 -12.83
C TRP A 543 20.70 14.89 -12.44
N ALA A 544 21.50 14.41 -13.39
CA ALA A 544 22.60 13.47 -13.10
C ALA A 544 23.65 14.10 -12.15
N ARG A 545 23.94 15.38 -12.33
CA ARG A 545 24.80 16.13 -11.40
C ARG A 545 24.16 16.31 -10.02
N ALA A 546 22.85 16.59 -9.96
CA ALA A 546 22.14 16.74 -8.70
C ALA A 546 22.13 15.45 -7.88
N ILE A 547 21.79 14.30 -8.48
CA ILE A 547 21.78 13.02 -7.77
C ILE A 547 23.19 12.58 -7.35
N GLY A 548 24.20 12.81 -8.21
CA GLY A 548 25.59 12.56 -7.87
C GLY A 548 26.10 13.45 -6.72
N ALA A 549 25.70 14.72 -6.67
CA ALA A 549 26.05 15.65 -5.59
C ALA A 549 25.39 15.26 -4.26
N ALA A 550 24.10 14.93 -4.27
CA ALA A 550 23.38 14.43 -3.09
C ALA A 550 24.02 13.14 -2.55
N ALA A 551 24.39 12.22 -3.43
CA ALA A 551 25.11 11.01 -3.04
C ALA A 551 26.51 11.31 -2.47
N GLY A 552 27.20 12.31 -3.02
CA GLY A 552 28.48 12.79 -2.50
C GLY A 552 28.40 13.34 -1.08
N ARG A 553 27.26 13.92 -0.69
CA ARG A 553 26.97 14.40 0.66
C ARG A 553 26.35 13.35 1.60
N GLY A 554 26.02 12.16 1.09
CA GLY A 554 25.42 11.09 1.91
C GLY A 554 23.92 11.25 2.19
N GLU A 555 23.22 12.09 1.43
CA GLU A 555 21.81 12.45 1.67
C GLU A 555 20.85 11.36 1.17
N LYS A 556 20.72 10.26 1.92
CA LYS A 556 19.99 9.05 1.51
C LYS A 556 18.56 9.34 1.04
N ALA A 557 17.82 10.21 1.73
CA ALA A 557 16.43 10.51 1.37
C ALA A 557 16.34 11.42 0.14
N THR A 558 17.29 12.36 -0.02
CA THR A 558 17.39 13.21 -1.23
C THR A 558 17.79 12.38 -2.45
N VAL A 559 18.69 11.41 -2.29
CA VAL A 559 19.01 10.44 -3.36
C VAL A 559 17.80 9.60 -3.73
N ALA A 560 17.02 9.11 -2.76
CA ALA A 560 15.78 8.39 -3.04
C ALA A 560 14.75 9.23 -3.83
N LEU A 561 14.58 10.51 -3.46
CA LEU A 561 13.72 11.45 -4.17
C LEU A 561 14.21 11.71 -5.60
N LEU A 562 15.51 11.99 -5.78
CA LEU A 562 16.09 12.23 -7.11
C LEU A 562 16.12 10.97 -7.98
N ALA A 563 16.25 9.79 -7.38
CA ALA A 563 16.10 8.53 -8.09
C ALA A 563 14.68 8.41 -8.66
N ALA A 564 13.65 8.69 -7.87
CA ALA A 564 12.27 8.73 -8.35
C ALA A 564 12.07 9.77 -9.47
N VAL A 565 12.64 10.97 -9.35
CA VAL A 565 12.61 12.00 -10.41
C VAL A 565 13.18 11.47 -11.72
N GLY A 566 14.28 10.72 -11.67
CA GLY A 566 14.91 10.15 -12.87
C GLY A 566 14.20 8.94 -13.47
N MET A 567 13.24 8.38 -12.76
CA MET A 567 12.54 7.12 -13.04
C MET A 567 11.03 7.30 -13.24
N GLN A 568 10.57 8.53 -13.46
CA GLN A 568 9.17 8.81 -13.80
C GLN A 568 8.81 8.13 -15.13
N GLY A 569 7.72 7.37 -15.14
CA GLY A 569 7.30 6.62 -16.32
C GLY A 569 6.53 5.35 -15.96
N ASN A 570 5.87 4.78 -16.95
CA ASN A 570 5.09 3.55 -16.84
C ASN A 570 5.77 2.33 -17.48
N ASP A 571 6.83 2.53 -18.25
CA ASP A 571 7.52 1.49 -19.01
C ASP A 571 9.05 1.65 -18.94
N TRP A 572 9.74 0.52 -18.74
CA TRP A 572 11.20 0.43 -18.68
C TRP A 572 11.85 0.67 -20.04
N SER A 573 11.15 0.38 -21.15
CA SER A 573 11.63 0.62 -22.52
C SER A 573 11.97 2.09 -22.79
N HIS A 574 11.34 3.02 -22.05
CA HIS A 574 11.54 4.45 -22.19
C HIS A 574 12.59 5.03 -21.21
N LEU A 575 13.08 4.24 -20.25
CA LEU A 575 14.09 4.70 -19.31
C LEU A 575 15.48 4.62 -19.97
N PRO A 576 16.24 5.72 -20.10
CA PRO A 576 17.58 5.65 -20.65
C PRO A 576 18.51 4.84 -19.72
N ALA A 577 19.33 3.95 -20.26
CA ALA A 577 20.30 3.17 -19.47
C ALA A 577 21.26 4.07 -18.66
N GLY A 578 21.61 5.26 -19.19
CA GLY A 578 22.40 6.24 -18.44
C GLY A 578 21.69 6.75 -17.17
N HIS A 579 20.35 6.87 -17.17
CA HIS A 579 19.60 7.20 -15.95
C HIS A 579 19.68 6.06 -14.93
N LEU A 580 19.52 4.82 -15.38
CA LEU A 580 19.67 3.65 -14.50
C LEU A 580 21.07 3.63 -13.85
N TYR A 581 22.13 3.89 -14.62
CA TYR A 581 23.48 3.99 -14.08
C TYR A 581 23.59 5.00 -12.94
N HIS A 582 23.15 6.25 -13.17
CA HIS A 582 23.26 7.31 -12.15
C HIS A 582 22.41 7.02 -10.91
N VAL A 583 21.22 6.43 -11.08
CA VAL A 583 20.38 5.98 -9.97
C VAL A 583 21.08 4.92 -9.13
N VAL A 584 21.52 3.83 -9.78
CA VAL A 584 22.15 2.69 -9.11
C VAL A 584 23.46 3.10 -8.44
N ALA A 585 24.29 3.90 -9.12
CA ALA A 585 25.54 4.41 -8.58
C ALA A 585 25.32 5.31 -7.35
N ALA A 586 24.33 6.21 -7.40
CA ALA A 586 24.02 7.09 -6.28
C ALA A 586 23.51 6.31 -5.06
N LEU A 587 22.60 5.35 -5.28
CA LEU A 587 22.07 4.49 -4.21
C LEU A 587 23.16 3.62 -3.58
N HIS A 588 24.00 2.98 -4.41
CA HIS A 588 25.15 2.20 -3.96
C HIS A 588 26.10 3.06 -3.10
N ARG A 589 26.43 4.27 -3.56
CA ARG A 589 27.33 5.19 -2.85
C ARG A 589 26.84 5.58 -1.45
N VAL A 590 25.53 5.73 -1.26
CA VAL A 590 24.95 6.09 0.05
C VAL A 590 24.58 4.87 0.91
N GLY A 591 25.00 3.67 0.51
CA GLY A 591 24.76 2.43 1.27
C GLY A 591 23.32 1.90 1.17
N LEU A 592 22.61 2.23 0.09
CA LEU A 592 21.29 1.67 -0.27
C LEU A 592 21.46 0.51 -1.26
N ASP A 593 22.46 -0.34 -1.01
CA ASP A 593 22.82 -1.47 -1.87
C ASP A 593 21.67 -2.43 -2.15
N PRO A 594 20.84 -2.84 -1.18
CA PRO A 594 19.72 -3.73 -1.46
C PRO A 594 18.78 -3.13 -2.50
N GLU A 595 18.38 -1.87 -2.34
CA GLU A 595 17.48 -1.20 -3.26
C GLU A 595 18.13 -0.97 -4.63
N ALA A 596 19.41 -0.59 -4.67
CA ALA A 596 20.16 -0.45 -5.92
C ALA A 596 20.17 -1.76 -6.74
N ARG A 597 20.43 -2.90 -6.08
CA ARG A 597 20.41 -4.22 -6.71
C ARG A 597 19.02 -4.63 -7.18
N MET A 598 17.99 -4.36 -6.38
CA MET A 598 16.63 -4.74 -6.75
C MET A 598 16.10 -3.90 -7.92
N ILE A 599 16.43 -2.60 -7.97
CA ILE A 599 16.14 -1.72 -9.11
C ILE A 599 16.87 -2.21 -10.37
N ALA A 600 18.15 -2.57 -10.24
CA ALA A 600 18.92 -3.15 -11.33
C ALA A 600 18.30 -4.45 -11.85
N ALA A 601 17.98 -5.39 -10.96
CA ALA A 601 17.33 -6.65 -11.33
C ALA A 601 15.98 -6.42 -12.03
N GLU A 602 15.19 -5.47 -11.55
CA GLU A 602 13.91 -5.09 -12.15
C GLU A 602 14.09 -4.56 -13.57
N ALA A 603 15.14 -3.76 -13.82
CA ALA A 603 15.48 -3.29 -15.17
C ALA A 603 15.77 -4.48 -16.10
N ILE A 604 16.55 -5.47 -15.67
CA ILE A 604 16.89 -6.65 -16.49
C ILE A 604 15.66 -7.53 -16.75
N SER A 605 14.75 -7.64 -15.77
CA SER A 605 13.52 -8.44 -15.92
C SER A 605 12.46 -7.78 -16.77
N ARG A 606 12.41 -6.44 -16.86
CA ARG A 606 11.26 -5.69 -17.40
C ARG A 606 11.56 -4.78 -18.59
N SER A 607 12.83 -4.59 -18.96
CA SER A 607 13.22 -3.83 -20.17
C SER A 607 13.04 -4.60 -21.46
#